data_AF-A0A379EA80-F1
#
_entry.id   AF-A0A379EA80-F1
#
_cell.length_a   1.000
_cell.length_b   1.000
_cell.length_c   1.000
_cell.angle_alpha   90.00
_cell.angle_beta   90.00
_cell.angle_gamma   90.00
#
_symmetry.space_group_name_H-M   'P 1'
#
loop_
_entity.id
_entity.type
_entity.pdbx_description
1 polymer ?
#
loop_
_entity_poly.entity_id
_entity_poly.type
_entity_poly.pdbx_seq_one_letter_code
_entity_poly.pdbx_strand_id
1 'polypeptide(L)'
;MKQIKIIFPVLLCAILLALSSCKETNADRLKAMCGHWESVTNRPSFTVFESADGYKVTMQRRTRRGETRAETYQIIDKDGYLFIETGFSILVSYDSETDRILLSSGGEYVRSKKQSKN
;
A
#
# COMPACT_ATOMS: atom_id res chain seq x y z
N MET A 1 -5.48 35.35 -39.71
CA MET A 1 -6.31 34.39 -38.94
C MET A 1 -5.97 32.92 -39.24
N LYS A 2 -4.68 32.54 -39.33
CA LYS A 2 -4.26 31.13 -39.54
C LYS A 2 -3.46 30.56 -38.36
N GLN A 3 -2.67 31.39 -37.68
CA GLN A 3 -1.89 31.02 -36.48
C GLN A 3 -2.77 30.58 -35.29
N ILE A 4 -3.89 31.28 -35.03
CA ILE A 4 -4.79 30.96 -33.91
C ILE A 4 -5.46 29.58 -34.06
N LYS A 5 -5.68 29.11 -35.30
CA LYS A 5 -6.32 27.80 -35.57
C LYS A 5 -5.43 26.60 -35.23
N ILE A 6 -4.12 26.78 -35.15
CA ILE A 6 -3.16 25.71 -34.83
C ILE A 6 -2.80 25.72 -33.34
N ILE A 7 -2.76 26.91 -32.73
CA ILE A 7 -2.44 27.07 -31.30
C ILE A 7 -3.51 26.39 -30.41
N PHE A 8 -4.79 26.52 -30.76
CA PHE A 8 -5.88 25.95 -29.96
C PHE A 8 -5.85 24.41 -29.85
N PRO A 9 -5.71 23.63 -30.94
CA PRO A 9 -5.60 22.17 -30.84
C PRO A 9 -4.29 21.71 -30.18
N VAL A 10 -3.18 22.45 -30.33
CA VAL A 10 -1.91 22.13 -29.66
C VAL A 10 -2.03 22.33 -28.15
N LEU A 11 -2.65 23.43 -27.71
CA LEU A 11 -2.89 23.71 -26.30
C LEU A 11 -3.83 22.66 -25.68
N LEU A 12 -4.88 22.27 -26.41
CA LEU A 12 -5.82 21.24 -25.99
C LEU A 12 -5.14 19.86 -25.88
N CYS A 13 -4.28 19.49 -26.84
CA CYS A 13 -3.48 18.27 -26.77
C CYS A 13 -2.52 18.28 -25.58
N ALA A 14 -1.87 19.41 -25.29
CA ALA A 14 -0.98 19.55 -24.14
C ALA A 14 -1.73 19.39 -22.80
N ILE A 15 -2.95 19.93 -22.70
CA ILE A 15 -3.83 19.76 -21.52
C ILE A 15 -4.29 18.31 -21.39
N LEU A 16 -4.67 17.65 -22.49
CA LEU A 16 -5.07 16.24 -22.49
C LEU A 16 -3.91 15.28 -22.13
N LEU A 17 -2.69 15.58 -22.58
CA LEU A 17 -1.48 14.85 -22.20
C LEU A 17 -1.08 15.08 -20.75
N ALA A 18 -1.32 16.28 -20.21
CA ALA A 18 -1.11 16.57 -18.78
C ALA A 18 -2.12 15.85 -17.88
N LEU A 19 -3.32 15.55 -18.39
CA LEU A 19 -4.38 14.83 -17.67
C LEU A 19 -4.26 13.29 -17.75
N SER A 20 -3.46 12.75 -18.67
CA SER A 20 -3.47 11.31 -19.00
C SER A 20 -2.60 10.42 -18.11
N SER A 21 -1.82 10.96 -17.16
CA SER A 21 -0.93 10.15 -16.33
C SER A 21 -0.85 10.65 -14.89
N CYS A 22 -1.96 10.61 -14.16
CA CYS A 22 -1.88 10.55 -12.71
C CYS A 22 -1.34 9.15 -12.35
N LYS A 23 -0.01 8.99 -12.31
CA LYS A 23 0.60 7.76 -11.83
C LYS A 23 0.39 7.71 -10.31
N GLU A 24 -0.30 6.67 -9.86
CA GLU A 24 -0.43 6.36 -8.44
C GLU A 24 0.96 6.27 -7.81
N THR A 25 1.24 7.08 -6.79
CA THR A 25 2.53 7.06 -6.10
C THR A 25 2.54 6.00 -5.00
N ASN A 26 3.73 5.58 -4.55
CA ASN A 26 3.82 4.68 -3.41
C ASN A 26 3.27 5.30 -2.11
N ALA A 27 3.29 6.64 -1.98
CA ALA A 27 2.62 7.31 -0.86
C ALA A 27 1.10 7.14 -0.93
N ASP A 28 0.50 7.28 -2.11
CA ASP A 28 -0.94 7.05 -2.32
C ASP A 28 -1.31 5.59 -2.02
N ARG A 29 -0.48 4.65 -2.49
CA ARG A 29 -0.64 3.21 -2.21
C ARG A 29 -0.56 2.90 -0.73
N LEU A 30 0.46 3.41 -0.04
CA LEU A 30 0.62 3.20 1.41
C LEU A 30 -0.57 3.76 2.20
N LYS A 31 -1.08 4.92 1.78
CA LYS A 31 -2.29 5.49 2.35
C LYS A 31 -3.51 4.59 2.12
N ALA A 32 -3.68 4.04 0.93
CA ALA A 32 -4.76 3.09 0.61
C ALA A 32 -4.62 1.77 1.38
N MET A 33 -3.39 1.33 1.64
CA MET A 33 -3.11 0.11 2.40
C MET A 33 -3.49 0.20 3.90
N CYS A 34 -3.62 1.41 4.46
CA CYS A 34 -4.00 1.60 5.87
C CYS A 34 -5.29 0.86 6.23
N GLY A 35 -5.27 0.16 7.37
CA GLY A 35 -6.37 -0.65 7.88
C GLY A 35 -5.97 -2.08 8.22
N HIS A 36 -6.97 -2.88 8.62
CA HIS A 36 -6.77 -4.25 9.07
C HIS A 36 -6.85 -5.26 7.91
N TRP A 37 -5.93 -6.23 7.90
CA TRP A 37 -5.74 -7.21 6.84
C TRP A 37 -5.82 -8.63 7.40
N GLU A 38 -6.69 -9.46 6.84
CA GLU A 38 -6.87 -10.87 7.20
C GLU A 38 -6.22 -11.79 6.17
N SER A 39 -5.48 -12.80 6.65
CA SER A 39 -4.82 -13.77 5.78
C SER A 39 -5.83 -14.71 5.11
N VAL A 40 -5.64 -14.98 3.83
CA VAL A 40 -6.37 -16.02 3.09
C VAL A 40 -5.96 -17.43 3.54
N THR A 41 -4.69 -17.62 3.95
CA THR A 41 -4.10 -18.94 4.27
C THR A 41 -3.87 -19.20 5.77
N ASN A 42 -4.72 -18.65 6.65
CA ASN A 42 -4.64 -18.83 8.11
C ASN A 42 -3.30 -18.41 8.75
N ARG A 43 -2.64 -17.40 8.18
CA ARG A 43 -1.53 -16.66 8.81
C ARG A 43 -2.08 -15.60 9.77
N PRO A 44 -1.27 -15.07 10.71
CA PRO A 44 -1.73 -13.98 11.56
C PRO A 44 -2.13 -12.74 10.76
N SER A 45 -3.20 -12.07 11.20
CA SER A 45 -3.61 -10.79 10.62
C SER A 45 -2.66 -9.67 11.03
N PHE A 46 -2.71 -8.56 10.28
CA PHE A 46 -1.93 -7.37 10.58
C PHE A 46 -2.70 -6.09 10.30
N THR A 47 -2.19 -4.98 10.81
CA THR A 47 -2.77 -3.65 10.60
C THR A 47 -1.71 -2.72 10.05
N VAL A 48 -1.98 -2.07 8.92
CA VAL A 48 -1.15 -0.99 8.37
C VAL A 48 -1.71 0.34 8.87
N PHE A 49 -0.84 1.26 9.28
CA PHE A 49 -1.23 2.58 9.76
C PHE A 49 -0.13 3.61 9.51
N GLU A 50 -0.53 4.87 9.47
CA GLU A 50 0.39 6.01 9.38
C GLU A 50 0.89 6.39 10.78
N SER A 51 2.19 6.68 10.88
CA SER A 51 2.89 7.13 12.08
C SER A 51 3.70 8.39 11.75
N ALA A 52 4.18 9.11 12.77
CA ALA A 52 4.93 10.37 12.61
C ALA A 52 6.21 10.20 11.77
N ASP A 53 6.77 8.99 11.71
CA ASP A 53 8.00 8.59 11.03
C ASP A 53 7.73 7.73 9.77
N GLY A 54 6.51 7.74 9.25
CA GLY A 54 6.09 7.02 8.05
C GLY A 54 5.09 5.90 8.34
N TYR A 55 4.90 5.01 7.37
CA TYR A 55 3.93 3.93 7.49
C TYR A 55 4.50 2.74 8.26
N LYS A 56 3.65 2.14 9.10
CA LYS A 56 4.00 1.00 9.94
C LYS A 56 2.98 -0.11 9.79
N VAL A 57 3.42 -1.32 10.11
CA VAL A 57 2.57 -2.50 10.21
C VAL A 57 2.72 -3.12 11.59
N THR A 58 1.59 -3.41 12.23
CA THR A 58 1.55 -4.20 13.47
C THR A 58 1.03 -5.60 13.16
N MET A 59 1.83 -6.62 13.48
CA MET A 59 1.51 -8.02 13.29
C MET A 59 1.37 -8.72 14.65
N GLN A 60 0.39 -9.63 14.77
CA GLN A 60 0.32 -10.51 15.93
C GLN A 60 1.18 -11.75 15.70
N ARG A 61 2.19 -11.97 16.53
CA ARG A 61 3.03 -13.17 16.49
C ARG A 61 2.74 -14.07 17.67
N ARG A 62 2.53 -15.35 17.41
CA ARG A 62 2.53 -16.37 18.47
C ARG A 62 3.97 -16.76 18.78
N THR A 63 4.35 -16.63 20.04
CA THR A 63 5.63 -17.12 20.56
C THR A 63 5.61 -18.64 20.67
N ARG A 64 6.80 -19.26 20.81
CA ARG A 64 6.92 -20.71 21.06
C ARG A 64 6.19 -21.18 22.32
N ARG A 65 5.95 -20.28 23.28
CA ARG A 65 5.21 -20.55 24.53
C ARG A 65 3.70 -20.42 24.38
N GLY A 66 3.20 -20.07 23.19
CA GLY A 66 1.78 -19.87 22.92
C GLY A 66 1.27 -18.46 23.22
N GLU A 67 2.10 -17.56 23.78
CA GLU A 67 1.73 -16.16 24.00
C GLU A 67 1.59 -15.43 22.66
N THR A 68 0.53 -14.64 22.49
CA THR A 68 0.41 -13.68 21.38
C THR A 68 1.08 -12.37 21.76
N ARG A 69 2.02 -11.91 20.94
CA ARG A 69 2.67 -10.59 21.07
C ARG A 69 2.44 -9.77 19.83
N ALA A 70 2.22 -8.47 20.00
CA ALA A 70 2.19 -7.52 18.89
C ALA A 70 3.61 -7.03 18.60
N GLU A 71 4.01 -7.08 17.33
CA GLU A 71 5.28 -6.55 16.84
C GLU A 71 4.99 -5.49 15.77
N THR A 72 5.66 -4.35 15.84
CA THR A 72 5.45 -3.23 14.91
C THR A 72 6.72 -2.99 14.09
N TYR A 73 6.55 -2.89 12.78
CA TYR A 73 7.63 -2.75 11.81
C TYR A 73 7.37 -1.57 10.87
N GLN A 74 8.45 -0.99 10.34
CA GLN A 74 8.34 0.09 9.36
C GLN A 74 8.10 -0.48 7.96
N ILE A 75 7.30 0.22 7.17
CA ILE A 75 7.19 -0.01 5.73
C ILE A 75 8.03 1.05 5.02
N ILE A 76 8.99 0.62 4.19
CA ILE A 76 9.88 1.50 3.44
C ILE A 76 9.65 1.36 1.94
N ASP A 77 9.85 2.45 1.21
CA ASP A 77 9.96 2.44 -0.24
C ASP A 77 11.45 2.36 -0.62
N LYS A 78 11.80 1.35 -1.41
CA LYS A 78 13.13 1.17 -1.99
C LYS A 78 13.00 0.84 -3.46
N ASP A 79 13.53 1.74 -4.30
CA ASP A 79 13.53 1.62 -5.77
C ASP A 79 12.12 1.41 -6.36
N GLY A 80 11.09 1.97 -5.72
CA GLY A 80 9.70 1.84 -6.14
C GLY A 80 8.98 0.62 -5.59
N TYR A 81 9.65 -0.22 -4.80
CA TYR A 81 9.07 -1.40 -4.14
C TYR A 81 8.89 -1.16 -2.64
N LEU A 82 7.81 -1.69 -2.08
CA LEU A 82 7.49 -1.56 -0.66
C LEU A 82 8.01 -2.76 0.13
N PHE A 83 8.68 -2.51 1.25
CA PHE A 83 9.23 -3.56 2.12
C PHE A 83 8.83 -3.35 3.57
N ILE A 84 8.54 -4.44 4.28
CA ILE A 84 8.41 -4.43 5.75
C ILE A 84 9.76 -4.82 6.35
N GLU A 85 10.31 -3.93 7.18
CA GLU A 85 11.62 -4.09 7.82
C GLU A 85 11.50 -4.89 9.14
N THR A 86 11.45 -6.22 9.03
CA THR A 86 11.35 -7.13 10.18
C THR A 86 12.70 -7.62 10.73
N GLY A 87 13.81 -7.07 10.23
CA GLY A 87 15.17 -7.65 10.34
C GLY A 87 15.54 -8.54 9.14
N PHE A 88 14.54 -8.91 8.34
CA PHE A 88 14.66 -9.30 6.94
C PHE A 88 13.56 -8.56 6.16
N SER A 89 13.87 -8.12 4.93
CA SER A 89 12.92 -7.33 4.13
C SER A 89 11.86 -8.22 3.51
N ILE A 90 10.60 -8.00 3.87
CA ILE A 90 9.44 -8.68 3.26
C ILE A 90 8.87 -7.77 2.19
N LEU A 91 8.87 -8.22 0.94
CA LEU A 91 8.27 -7.48 -0.18
C LEU A 91 6.74 -7.44 -0.03
N VAL A 92 6.18 -6.26 -0.23
CA VAL A 92 4.74 -5.98 -0.20
C VAL A 92 4.28 -5.56 -1.59
N SER A 93 3.33 -6.29 -2.14
CA SER A 93 2.59 -5.88 -3.33
C SER A 93 1.16 -5.55 -2.94
N TYR A 94 0.66 -4.40 -3.36
CA TYR A 94 -0.72 -3.97 -3.17
C TYR A 94 -1.40 -3.87 -4.53
N ASP A 95 -2.55 -4.52 -4.65
CA ASP A 95 -3.45 -4.40 -5.79
C ASP A 95 -4.66 -3.56 -5.36
N SER A 96 -4.74 -2.34 -5.90
CA SER A 96 -5.81 -1.39 -5.62
C SER A 96 -7.13 -1.73 -6.33
N GLU A 97 -7.11 -2.53 -7.40
CA GLU A 97 -8.33 -2.96 -8.09
C GLU A 97 -9.09 -4.02 -7.28
N THR A 98 -8.35 -4.93 -6.64
CA THR A 98 -8.94 -6.03 -5.85
C THR A 98 -8.89 -5.82 -4.34
N ASP A 99 -8.26 -4.73 -3.88
CA ASP A 99 -7.99 -4.40 -2.47
C ASP A 99 -7.32 -5.56 -1.72
N ARG A 100 -6.18 -6.01 -2.27
CA ARG A 100 -5.42 -7.18 -1.80
C ARG A 100 -3.96 -6.85 -1.56
N ILE A 101 -3.41 -7.41 -0.48
CA ILE A 101 -1.96 -7.39 -0.23
C ILE A 101 -1.39 -8.79 -0.41
N LEU A 102 -0.28 -8.88 -1.16
CA LEU A 102 0.56 -10.07 -1.23
C LEU A 102 1.89 -9.79 -0.51
N LEU A 103 2.22 -10.61 0.48
CA LEU A 103 3.51 -10.61 1.16
C LEU A 103 4.37 -11.77 0.63
N SER A 104 5.61 -11.52 0.25
CA SER A 104 6.50 -12.54 -0.33
C SER A 104 6.65 -13.81 0.54
N SER A 105 6.66 -13.67 1.86
CA SER A 105 6.72 -14.78 2.82
C SER A 105 5.41 -15.03 3.57
N GLY A 106 4.42 -14.16 3.40
CA GLY A 106 3.17 -14.14 4.17
C GLY A 106 1.94 -14.61 3.38
N GLY A 107 2.03 -14.69 2.05
CA GLY A 107 0.89 -15.02 1.20
C GLY A 107 -0.08 -13.85 1.03
N GLU A 108 -1.30 -14.16 0.60
CA GLU A 108 -2.33 -13.18 0.26
C GLU A 108 -3.19 -12.78 1.46
N TYR A 109 -3.55 -11.50 1.51
CA TYR A 109 -4.38 -10.87 2.53
C TYR A 109 -5.49 -10.05 1.89
N VAL A 110 -6.65 -10.08 2.54
CA VAL A 110 -7.85 -9.32 2.17
C VAL A 110 -8.21 -8.32 3.25
N ARG A 111 -8.86 -7.21 2.89
CA ARG A 111 -9.31 -6.22 3.86
C ARG A 111 -10.33 -6.80 4.82
N SER A 112 -10.09 -6.61 6.12
CA SER A 112 -11.06 -7.03 7.12
C SER A 112 -12.31 -6.15 7.03
N LYS A 113 -13.47 -6.80 7.06
CA LYS A 113 -14.78 -6.11 7.12
C LYS A 113 -15.15 -5.68 8.54
N LYS A 114 -14.36 -6.07 9.54
CA LYS A 114 -14.62 -5.70 10.93
C LYS A 114 -14.12 -4.28 11.14
N GLN A 115 -15.04 -3.34 11.34
CA GLN A 115 -14.71 -2.02 11.87
C GLN A 115 -13.96 -2.21 13.19
N SER A 116 -12.83 -1.51 13.35
CA SER A 116 -12.21 -1.40 14.67
C SER A 116 -13.26 -0.80 15.60
N LYS A 117 -13.75 -1.59 16.57
CA LYS A 117 -14.45 -1.02 17.70
C LYS A 117 -13.43 -0.15 18.43
N ASN A 118 -13.54 1.16 18.23
CA ASN A 118 -12.91 2.15 19.10
C ASN A 118 -13.48 2.03 20.50
#